data_AF-A0A7J4SQ08-F1
#
_entry.id   AF-A0A7J4SQ08-F1
#
_cell.length_a   1.000
_cell.length_b   1.000
_cell.length_c   1.000
_cell.angle_alpha   90.00
_cell.angle_beta   90.00
_cell.angle_gamma   90.00
#
_symmetry.space_group_name_H-M   'P 1'
#
loop_
_entity.id
_entity.type
_entity.pdbx_description
1 polymer ?
#
loop_
_entity_poly.entity_id
_entity_poly.type
_entity_poly.pdbx_seq_one_letter_code
_entity_poly.pdbx_strand_id
1 'polypeptide(L)'
;MSEGLPLLILFGSQSGNSEDLAVTASKLSSKYGLTPISKGMDEITLADISSNQRILIFCSTWGEGEMPDNAEDLWQAASSDAAPSLEGCHFAVCGLGDTSYDLFCQSGKDWDSWFEKQGANRLVARLDCDVEYEDPAAAFTLEALSKFAAVNSSGVFEEDKVGAPSSEPELETLEESASDTSAPPADSGDLGAFLSAGDRTLNVFFGSQSGNSEELAAKLAKNASQYGMEGVVHDMDGFDINSMASMKRVAIVCSTWGEGEMPDNAEALWQAAASDGAPRMDGMS
;
A
#
# COMPACT_ATOMS: atom_id res chain seq x y z
N MET A 1 7.60 -15.91 25.95
CA MET A 1 7.03 -15.41 24.68
C MET A 1 7.83 -16.07 23.58
N SER A 2 7.23 -16.92 22.74
CA SER A 2 7.94 -17.40 21.56
C SER A 2 8.10 -16.20 20.63
N GLU A 3 9.34 -15.84 20.29
CA GLU A 3 9.58 -14.83 19.27
C GLU A 3 8.99 -15.32 17.93
N GLY A 4 8.18 -14.48 17.28
CA GLY A 4 7.58 -14.82 15.98
C GLY A 4 8.66 -15.02 14.93
N LEU A 5 8.37 -15.83 13.91
CA LEU A 5 9.33 -16.20 12.88
C LEU A 5 9.64 -15.01 11.96
N PRO A 6 10.91 -14.57 11.80
CA PRO A 6 11.25 -13.43 10.96
C PRO A 6 10.81 -13.61 9.50
N LEU A 7 10.21 -12.57 8.93
CA LEU A 7 9.82 -12.45 7.52
C LEU A 7 10.31 -11.10 6.98
N LEU A 8 11.17 -11.12 5.97
CA LEU A 8 11.54 -9.93 5.22
C LEU A 8 10.53 -9.73 4.08
N ILE A 9 9.98 -8.53 3.96
CA ILE A 9 9.06 -8.15 2.89
C ILE A 9 9.72 -7.02 2.10
N LEU A 10 9.94 -7.24 0.81
CA LEU A 10 10.61 -6.30 -0.08
C LEU A 10 9.61 -5.72 -1.06
N PHE A 11 9.74 -4.42 -1.34
CA PHE A 11 8.98 -3.78 -2.40
C PHE A 11 9.84 -2.96 -3.36
N GLY A 12 9.67 -3.22 -4.66
CA GLY A 12 10.05 -2.32 -5.74
C GLY A 12 8.79 -1.63 -6.26
N SER A 13 8.71 -0.30 -6.15
CA SER A 13 7.50 0.46 -6.45
C SER A 13 7.79 1.86 -6.98
N GLN A 14 7.12 2.25 -8.07
CA GLN A 14 7.18 3.63 -8.59
C GLN A 14 6.04 4.51 -8.05
N SER A 15 4.81 3.98 -8.03
CA SER A 15 3.59 4.73 -7.67
C SER A 15 3.00 4.37 -6.29
N GLY A 16 3.67 3.49 -5.55
CA GLY A 16 3.26 3.01 -4.23
C GLY A 16 2.45 1.70 -4.16
N ASN A 17 1.98 1.13 -5.29
CA ASN A 17 1.12 -0.07 -5.24
C ASN A 17 1.82 -1.30 -4.59
N SER A 18 3.07 -1.58 -4.97
CA SER A 18 3.83 -2.67 -4.37
C SER A 18 4.17 -2.41 -2.91
N GLU A 19 4.38 -1.14 -2.53
CA GLU A 19 4.60 -0.73 -1.14
C GLU A 19 3.35 -0.95 -0.30
N ASP A 20 2.17 -0.56 -0.79
CA ASP A 20 0.89 -0.77 -0.10
C ASP A 20 0.58 -2.27 0.10
N LEU A 21 0.90 -3.11 -0.89
CA LEU A 21 0.83 -4.56 -0.76
C LEU A 21 1.80 -5.08 0.33
N ALA A 22 3.04 -4.60 0.36
CA ALA A 22 4.01 -4.98 1.38
C ALA A 22 3.58 -4.57 2.81
N VAL A 23 3.01 -3.37 2.96
CA VAL A 23 2.43 -2.88 4.22
C VAL A 23 1.23 -3.74 4.63
N THR A 24 0.39 -4.13 3.67
CA THR A 24 -0.76 -5.00 3.92
C THR A 24 -0.32 -6.40 4.35
N ALA A 25 0.63 -7.00 3.63
CA ALA A 25 1.22 -8.29 3.98
C ALA A 25 1.85 -8.27 5.38
N SER A 26 2.55 -7.17 5.74
CA SER A 26 3.10 -6.97 7.08
C SER A 26 2.02 -7.05 8.16
N LYS A 27 0.91 -6.33 8.00
CA LYS A 27 -0.21 -6.35 8.97
C LYS A 27 -0.86 -7.72 9.08
N LEU A 28 -0.95 -8.46 7.97
CA LEU A 28 -1.54 -9.80 7.95
C LEU A 28 -0.62 -10.87 8.57
N SER A 29 0.70 -10.71 8.44
CA SER A 29 1.69 -11.70 8.85
C SER A 29 1.65 -12.07 10.34
N SER A 30 1.29 -11.14 11.21
CA SER A 30 1.18 -11.40 12.66
C SER A 30 0.14 -12.47 12.99
N LYS A 31 -0.91 -12.62 12.16
CA LYS A 31 -1.93 -13.68 12.29
C LYS A 31 -1.38 -15.08 12.01
N TYR A 32 -0.20 -15.17 11.41
CA TYR A 32 0.49 -16.39 11.06
C TYR A 32 1.71 -16.66 11.96
N GLY A 33 1.87 -15.91 13.06
CA GLY A 33 3.02 -16.04 13.95
C GLY A 33 4.34 -15.57 13.32
N LEU A 34 4.28 -14.76 12.27
CA LEU A 34 5.42 -14.18 11.59
C LEU A 34 5.71 -12.78 12.16
N THR A 35 7.00 -12.41 12.21
CA THR A 35 7.49 -11.09 12.59
C THR A 35 7.99 -10.38 11.32
N PRO A 36 7.19 -9.49 10.72
CA PRO A 36 7.52 -8.86 9.45
C PRO A 36 8.52 -7.70 9.64
N ILE A 37 9.38 -7.52 8.64
CA ILE A 37 10.13 -6.28 8.40
C ILE A 37 9.91 -5.91 6.93
N SER A 38 9.23 -4.80 6.67
CA SER A 38 9.01 -4.28 5.31
C SER A 38 10.09 -3.27 4.94
N LYS A 39 10.64 -3.38 3.74
CA LYS A 39 11.72 -2.52 3.23
C LYS A 39 11.58 -2.22 1.75
N GLY A 40 11.82 -0.96 1.36
CA GLY A 40 12.13 -0.63 -0.01
C GLY A 40 13.40 -1.35 -0.44
N MET A 41 13.50 -1.72 -1.71
CA MET A 41 14.69 -2.44 -2.22
C MET A 41 15.97 -1.59 -2.16
N ASP A 42 15.85 -0.27 -2.04
CA ASP A 42 16.92 0.71 -1.84
C ASP A 42 17.37 0.83 -0.36
N GLU A 43 16.62 0.23 0.57
CA GLU A 43 16.95 0.23 2.00
C GLU A 43 17.76 -1.00 2.45
N ILE A 44 18.04 -1.94 1.54
CA ILE A 44 18.68 -3.22 1.86
C ILE A 44 19.85 -3.54 0.93
N THR A 45 20.66 -4.51 1.34
CA THR A 45 21.77 -5.07 0.57
C THR A 45 21.56 -6.56 0.32
N LEU A 46 22.39 -7.15 -0.56
CA LEU A 46 22.40 -8.61 -0.75
C LEU A 46 22.79 -9.38 0.53
N ALA A 47 23.53 -8.75 1.45
CA ALA A 47 23.84 -9.34 2.74
C ALA A 47 22.58 -9.49 3.61
N ASP A 48 21.68 -8.51 3.55
CA ASP A 48 20.39 -8.57 4.25
C ASP A 48 19.53 -9.70 3.66
N ILE A 49 19.46 -9.83 2.32
CA ILE A 49 18.75 -10.93 1.64
C ILE A 49 19.29 -12.29 2.11
N SER A 50 20.61 -12.50 2.02
CA SER A 50 21.23 -13.79 2.40
C SER A 50 21.16 -14.12 3.89
N SER A 51 20.91 -13.13 4.74
CA SER A 51 20.71 -13.36 6.18
C SER A 51 19.28 -13.76 6.57
N ASN A 52 18.33 -13.73 5.62
CA ASN A 52 16.91 -14.00 5.87
C ASN A 52 16.47 -15.34 5.28
N GLN A 53 15.68 -16.08 6.06
CA GLN A 53 15.14 -17.38 5.65
C GLN A 53 13.80 -17.30 4.92
N ARG A 54 13.06 -16.19 5.06
CA ARG A 54 11.71 -15.99 4.50
C ARG A 54 11.67 -14.62 3.86
N ILE A 55 11.43 -14.58 2.56
CA ILE A 55 11.43 -13.32 1.80
C ILE A 55 10.20 -13.28 0.89
N LEU A 56 9.33 -12.30 1.12
CA LEU A 56 8.19 -12.01 0.26
C LEU A 56 8.49 -10.76 -0.56
N ILE A 57 8.30 -10.82 -1.88
CA ILE A 57 8.65 -9.73 -2.78
C ILE A 57 7.39 -9.26 -3.52
N PHE A 58 7.17 -7.95 -3.51
CA PHE A 58 6.23 -7.26 -4.40
C PHE A 58 7.03 -6.34 -5.31
N CYS A 59 6.96 -6.49 -6.62
CA CYS A 59 7.74 -5.63 -7.53
C CYS A 59 6.91 -5.22 -8.73
N SER A 60 6.74 -3.92 -8.94
CA SER A 60 6.13 -3.40 -10.16
C SER A 60 7.16 -3.39 -11.29
N THR A 61 6.71 -3.45 -12.54
CA THR A 61 7.57 -3.21 -13.71
C THR A 61 7.33 -1.81 -14.24
N TRP A 62 8.40 -1.13 -14.67
CA TRP A 62 8.31 0.20 -15.25
C TRP A 62 8.86 0.27 -16.67
N GLY A 63 8.45 1.29 -17.42
CA GLY A 63 8.94 1.55 -18.78
C GLY A 63 8.86 0.31 -19.69
N GLU A 64 9.99 -0.02 -20.30
CA GLU A 64 10.15 -1.15 -21.22
C GLU A 64 10.70 -2.38 -20.48
N GLY A 65 10.02 -2.79 -19.40
CA GLY A 65 10.40 -3.99 -18.64
C GLY A 65 11.46 -3.78 -17.56
N GLU A 66 11.68 -2.53 -17.16
CA GLU A 66 12.72 -2.11 -16.20
C GLU A 66 12.27 -2.30 -14.74
N MET A 67 13.25 -2.29 -13.83
CA MET A 67 13.00 -2.23 -12.40
C MET A 67 12.42 -0.85 -12.03
N PRO A 68 11.63 -0.74 -10.97
CA PRO A 68 11.30 0.55 -10.36
C PRO A 68 12.59 1.23 -9.86
N ASP A 69 12.58 2.56 -9.78
CA ASP A 69 13.77 3.33 -9.40
C ASP A 69 14.36 2.86 -8.06
N ASN A 70 13.50 2.56 -7.09
CA ASN A 70 13.92 2.10 -5.76
C ASN A 70 14.43 0.65 -5.73
N ALA A 71 14.46 -0.06 -6.85
CA ALA A 71 14.94 -1.45 -6.97
C ALA A 71 16.16 -1.61 -7.88
N GLU A 72 16.50 -0.58 -8.67
CA GLU A 72 17.53 -0.64 -9.71
C GLU A 72 18.93 -0.95 -9.14
N ASP A 73 19.36 -0.23 -8.09
CA ASP A 73 20.69 -0.44 -7.48
C ASP A 73 20.85 -1.86 -6.90
N LEU A 74 19.80 -2.37 -6.24
CA LEU A 74 19.79 -3.72 -5.69
C LEU A 74 19.82 -4.76 -6.81
N TRP A 75 19.09 -4.54 -7.90
CA TRP A 75 19.10 -5.42 -9.07
C TRP A 75 20.46 -5.47 -9.78
N GLN A 76 21.13 -4.32 -9.93
CA GLN A 76 22.48 -4.26 -10.48
C GLN A 76 23.47 -5.04 -9.61
N ALA A 77 23.38 -4.89 -8.29
CA ALA A 77 24.18 -5.68 -7.35
C ALA A 77 23.88 -7.18 -7.49
N ALA A 78 22.60 -7.55 -7.54
CA ALA A 78 22.13 -8.93 -7.69
C ALA A 78 22.61 -9.57 -9.00
N SER A 79 22.67 -8.79 -10.07
CA SER A 79 23.09 -9.23 -11.40
C SER A 79 24.61 -9.33 -11.57
N SER A 80 25.40 -8.93 -10.57
CA SER A 80 26.85 -9.03 -10.59
C SER A 80 27.37 -10.45 -10.26
N ASP A 81 28.64 -10.71 -10.56
CA ASP A 81 29.31 -11.98 -10.24
C ASP A 81 29.51 -12.23 -8.73
N ALA A 82 29.16 -11.26 -7.87
CA ALA A 82 29.37 -11.30 -6.42
C ALA A 82 28.11 -11.68 -5.63
N ALA A 83 27.05 -12.15 -6.30
CA ALA A 83 25.79 -12.51 -5.63
C ALA A 83 25.97 -13.70 -4.65
N PRO A 84 25.38 -13.63 -3.44
CA PRO A 84 25.50 -14.70 -2.45
C PRO A 84 24.63 -15.91 -2.83
N SER A 85 24.99 -17.08 -2.28
CA SER A 85 24.07 -18.22 -2.25
C SER A 85 22.92 -17.94 -1.28
N LEU A 86 21.72 -18.36 -1.65
CA LEU A 86 20.49 -18.27 -0.87
C LEU A 86 19.96 -19.65 -0.47
N GLU A 87 20.84 -20.65 -0.35
CA GLU A 87 20.47 -21.98 0.12
C GLU A 87 19.77 -21.91 1.49
N GLY A 88 18.61 -22.56 1.60
CA GLY A 88 17.79 -22.53 2.82
C GLY A 88 16.91 -21.29 2.98
N CYS A 89 17.02 -20.30 2.09
CA CYS A 89 16.02 -19.24 1.95
C CYS A 89 14.75 -19.80 1.28
N HIS A 90 13.61 -19.27 1.67
CA HIS A 90 12.30 -19.51 1.08
C HIS A 90 11.74 -18.19 0.58
N PHE A 91 11.15 -18.18 -0.61
CA PHE A 91 10.66 -16.95 -1.20
C PHE A 91 9.35 -17.12 -1.97
N ALA A 92 8.70 -15.98 -2.21
CA ALA A 92 7.54 -15.86 -3.09
C ALA A 92 7.54 -14.46 -3.72
N VAL A 93 7.18 -14.35 -5.00
CA VAL A 93 7.17 -13.09 -5.75
C VAL A 93 5.79 -12.80 -6.33
N CYS A 94 5.31 -11.58 -6.11
CA CYS A 94 4.16 -10.98 -6.78
C CYS A 94 4.66 -9.83 -7.67
N GLY A 95 4.63 -10.04 -8.98
CA GLY A 95 4.88 -9.01 -9.99
C GLY A 95 3.63 -8.18 -10.24
N LEU A 96 3.79 -6.87 -10.39
CA LEU A 96 2.72 -5.96 -10.83
C LEU A 96 3.13 -5.38 -12.18
N GLY A 97 2.21 -5.39 -13.14
CA GLY A 97 2.43 -4.83 -14.47
C GLY A 97 1.12 -4.60 -15.20
N ASP A 98 1.23 -4.32 -16.49
CA ASP A 98 0.10 -4.10 -17.38
C ASP A 98 0.32 -4.91 -18.66
N THR A 99 -0.64 -5.76 -19.03
CA THR A 99 -0.53 -6.63 -20.22
C THR A 99 -0.56 -5.87 -21.54
N SER A 100 -0.87 -4.57 -21.51
CA SER A 100 -0.75 -3.66 -22.66
C SER A 100 0.70 -3.41 -23.06
N TYR A 101 1.67 -3.74 -22.20
CA TYR A 101 3.11 -3.63 -22.46
C TYR A 101 3.71 -4.99 -22.82
N ASP A 102 4.67 -5.00 -23.74
CA ASP A 102 5.31 -6.23 -24.22
C ASP A 102 6.02 -7.01 -23.09
N LEU A 103 6.65 -6.28 -22.17
CA LEU A 103 7.43 -6.83 -21.06
C LEU A 103 6.61 -6.87 -19.75
N PHE A 104 5.41 -7.45 -19.83
CA PHE A 104 4.49 -7.63 -18.70
C PHE A 104 5.17 -8.30 -17.49
N CYS A 105 5.13 -7.65 -16.31
CA CYS A 105 5.71 -8.14 -15.05
C CYS A 105 7.19 -8.56 -15.12
N GLN A 106 7.97 -7.98 -16.04
CA GLN A 106 9.36 -8.39 -16.27
C GLN A 106 10.25 -8.29 -15.03
N SER A 107 10.14 -7.22 -14.25
CA SER A 107 10.91 -7.05 -13.01
C SER A 107 10.60 -8.15 -11.97
N GLY A 108 9.33 -8.55 -11.83
CA GLY A 108 8.91 -9.65 -10.97
C GLY A 108 9.45 -11.00 -11.46
N LYS A 109 9.45 -11.23 -12.77
CA LYS A 109 10.03 -12.43 -13.41
C LYS A 109 11.54 -12.53 -13.17
N ASP A 110 12.22 -11.40 -13.24
CA ASP A 110 13.66 -11.27 -13.06
C ASP A 110 14.08 -11.61 -11.62
N TRP A 111 13.39 -11.03 -10.63
CA TRP A 111 13.61 -11.37 -9.22
C TRP A 111 13.32 -12.85 -8.93
N ASP A 112 12.20 -13.37 -9.40
CA ASP A 112 11.83 -14.78 -9.20
C ASP A 112 12.88 -15.74 -9.77
N SER A 113 13.35 -15.46 -10.99
CA SER A 113 14.40 -16.25 -11.65
C SER A 113 15.74 -16.13 -10.94
N TRP A 114 16.07 -14.94 -10.43
CA TRP A 114 17.31 -14.71 -9.70
C TRP A 114 17.33 -15.47 -8.37
N PHE A 115 16.27 -15.38 -7.57
CA PHE A 115 16.18 -16.09 -6.28
C PHE A 115 16.33 -17.61 -6.47
N GLU A 116 15.64 -18.18 -7.47
CA GLU A 116 15.77 -19.60 -7.82
C GLU A 116 17.19 -19.95 -8.28
N LYS A 117 17.81 -19.12 -9.12
CA LYS A 117 19.20 -19.30 -9.57
C LYS A 117 20.20 -19.30 -8.41
N GLN A 118 19.97 -18.53 -7.35
CA GLN A 118 20.83 -18.51 -6.16
C GLN A 118 20.54 -19.63 -5.16
N GLY A 119 19.60 -20.53 -5.46
CA GLY A 119 19.30 -21.71 -4.64
C GLY A 119 18.24 -21.49 -3.55
N ALA A 120 17.49 -20.37 -3.61
CA ALA A 120 16.33 -20.19 -2.76
C ALA A 120 15.16 -21.08 -3.20
N ASN A 121 14.28 -21.42 -2.25
CA ASN A 121 13.14 -22.30 -2.47
C ASN A 121 11.86 -21.49 -2.69
N ARG A 122 11.25 -21.62 -3.86
CA ARG A 122 9.98 -20.97 -4.17
C ARG A 122 8.83 -21.70 -3.46
N LEU A 123 8.09 -21.01 -2.58
CA LEU A 123 6.96 -21.60 -1.83
C LEU A 123 5.62 -21.48 -2.57
N VAL A 124 5.41 -20.37 -3.26
CA VAL A 124 4.22 -20.09 -4.07
C VAL A 124 4.68 -19.77 -5.47
N ALA A 125 3.98 -20.30 -6.48
CA ALA A 125 4.25 -19.93 -7.86
C ALA A 125 4.17 -18.40 -8.01
N ARG A 126 5.12 -17.80 -8.74
CA ARG A 126 5.09 -16.35 -8.99
C ARG A 126 3.73 -15.96 -9.54
N LEU A 127 3.17 -14.90 -8.97
CA LEU A 127 1.97 -14.27 -9.49
C LEU A 127 2.37 -13.06 -10.34
N ASP A 128 1.88 -12.99 -11.58
CA ASP A 128 2.02 -11.83 -12.46
C ASP A 128 0.64 -11.13 -12.49
N CYS A 129 0.51 -9.98 -11.82
CA CYS A 129 -0.73 -9.20 -11.75
C CYS A 129 -0.81 -8.18 -12.88
N ASP A 130 -2.00 -8.06 -13.47
CA ASP A 130 -2.37 -6.95 -14.37
C ASP A 130 -2.89 -5.74 -13.56
N VAL A 131 -3.44 -4.72 -14.23
CA VAL A 131 -3.97 -3.48 -13.61
C VAL A 131 -4.95 -3.74 -12.46
N GLU A 132 -5.83 -4.74 -12.58
CA GLU A 132 -6.77 -5.16 -11.52
C GLU A 132 -6.09 -6.18 -10.56
N TYR A 133 -5.06 -5.73 -9.83
CA TYR A 133 -4.18 -6.61 -9.07
C TYR A 133 -4.68 -6.98 -7.67
N GLU A 134 -5.64 -6.25 -7.11
CA GLU A 134 -5.96 -6.27 -5.68
C GLU A 134 -6.39 -7.66 -5.18
N ASP A 135 -7.39 -8.23 -5.84
CA ASP A 135 -7.94 -9.56 -5.50
C ASP A 135 -6.91 -10.69 -5.71
N PRO A 136 -6.22 -10.81 -6.86
CA PRO A 136 -5.22 -11.86 -7.05
C PRO A 136 -4.02 -11.68 -6.10
N ALA A 137 -3.55 -10.45 -5.87
CA ALA A 137 -2.45 -10.19 -4.94
C ALA A 137 -2.83 -10.51 -3.48
N ALA A 138 -4.08 -10.23 -3.08
CA ALA A 138 -4.59 -10.60 -1.75
C ALA A 138 -4.62 -12.12 -1.56
N ALA A 139 -5.13 -12.87 -2.53
CA ALA A 139 -5.15 -14.33 -2.50
C ALA A 139 -3.74 -14.93 -2.40
N PHE A 140 -2.82 -14.45 -3.26
CA PHE A 140 -1.41 -14.84 -3.24
C PHE A 140 -0.75 -14.53 -1.89
N THR A 141 -1.00 -13.35 -1.33
CA THR A 141 -0.40 -12.94 -0.05
C THR A 141 -0.83 -13.87 1.08
N LEU A 142 -2.11 -14.23 1.14
CA LEU A 142 -2.61 -15.16 2.17
C LEU A 142 -1.99 -16.55 2.02
N GLU A 143 -1.87 -17.06 0.79
CA GLU A 143 -1.20 -18.35 0.53
C GLU A 143 0.28 -18.29 0.94
N ALA A 144 1.00 -17.24 0.54
CA ALA A 144 2.41 -17.06 0.85
C ALA A 144 2.66 -17.01 2.35
N LEU A 145 1.88 -16.20 3.10
CA LEU A 145 2.01 -16.10 4.56
C LEU A 145 1.74 -17.45 5.26
N SER A 146 0.73 -18.20 4.80
CA SER A 146 0.45 -19.54 5.33
C SER A 146 1.62 -20.50 5.11
N LYS A 147 2.24 -20.49 3.92
CA LYS A 147 3.41 -21.33 3.64
C LYS A 147 4.67 -20.87 4.37
N PHE A 148 4.89 -19.56 4.53
CA PHE A 148 6.02 -19.04 5.31
C PHE A 148 5.95 -19.45 6.78
N ALA A 149 4.75 -19.50 7.36
CA ALA A 149 4.54 -19.99 8.72
C ALA A 149 4.86 -21.49 8.89
N ALA A 150 4.76 -22.26 7.80
CA ALA A 150 5.12 -23.68 7.76
C ALA A 150 6.63 -23.92 7.58
N VAL A 151 7.44 -22.87 7.39
CA VAL A 151 8.90 -22.98 7.46
C VAL A 151 9.30 -22.84 8.92
N ASN A 152 9.95 -23.85 9.50
CA ASN A 152 10.40 -23.79 10.89
C ASN A 152 11.66 -22.94 11.08
N SER A 153 12.10 -22.75 12.34
CA SER A 153 13.29 -21.94 12.67
C SER A 153 14.61 -22.47 12.07
N SER A 154 14.64 -23.74 11.64
CA SER A 154 15.80 -24.34 10.98
C SER A 154 15.76 -24.20 9.45
N GLY A 155 14.77 -23.48 8.90
CA GLY A 155 14.65 -23.27 7.45
C GLY A 155 14.09 -24.48 6.69
N VAL A 156 13.46 -25.44 7.38
CA VAL A 156 12.81 -26.60 6.74
C VAL A 156 11.33 -26.28 6.54
N PHE A 157 10.85 -26.41 5.31
CA PHE A 157 9.43 -26.30 4.98
C PHE A 157 8.69 -27.59 5.34
N GLU A 158 7.64 -27.47 6.14
CA GLU A 158 6.83 -28.58 6.62
C GLU A 158 5.44 -28.51 5.98
N GLU A 159 5.26 -29.14 4.82
CA GLU A 159 4.02 -29.05 4.01
C GLU A 159 2.76 -29.41 4.81
N ASP A 160 2.82 -30.40 5.70
CA ASP A 160 1.72 -30.81 6.59
C ASP A 160 1.28 -29.72 7.59
N LYS A 161 2.08 -28.66 7.76
CA LYS A 161 1.78 -27.50 8.63
C LYS A 161 1.25 -26.30 7.85
N VAL A 162 1.10 -26.40 6.53
CA VAL A 162 0.45 -25.36 5.72
C VAL A 162 -1.04 -25.34 6.09
N GLY A 163 -1.51 -24.23 6.66
CA GLY A 163 -2.87 -24.13 7.17
C GLY A 163 -3.19 -22.77 7.79
N ALA A 164 -4.46 -22.61 8.17
CA ALA A 164 -5.10 -21.36 8.61
C ALA A 164 -4.31 -20.60 9.71
N PRO A 165 -4.46 -19.26 9.77
CA PRO A 165 -3.79 -18.40 10.75
C PRO A 165 -3.75 -19.03 12.14
N SER A 166 -2.61 -18.93 12.80
CA SER A 166 -2.36 -19.54 14.11
C SER A 166 -3.54 -19.22 15.03
N SER A 167 -4.22 -20.25 15.53
CA SER A 167 -5.23 -20.11 16.58
C SER A 167 -4.60 -19.36 17.74
N GLU A 168 -5.07 -18.13 17.97
CA GLU A 168 -4.58 -17.19 18.99
C GLU A 168 -4.48 -17.85 20.37
N PRO A 169 -3.63 -17.35 21.29
CA PRO A 169 -4.10 -17.25 22.65
C PRO A 169 -5.19 -16.18 22.68
N GLU A 170 -6.43 -16.57 22.94
CA GLU A 170 -7.47 -15.66 23.43
C GLU A 170 -6.89 -14.83 24.57
N LEU A 171 -6.82 -13.50 24.42
CA LEU A 171 -6.80 -12.59 25.56
C LEU A 171 -7.31 -11.19 25.17
N GLU A 172 -8.50 -10.95 25.71
CA GLU A 172 -9.10 -9.69 26.10
C GLU A 172 -9.63 -8.78 24.99
N THR A 173 -10.89 -9.06 24.62
CA THR A 173 -11.90 -8.00 24.55
C THR A 173 -11.81 -7.16 25.82
N LEU A 174 -11.16 -6.00 25.71
CA LEU A 174 -11.33 -4.93 26.69
C LEU A 174 -12.77 -4.45 26.55
N GLU A 175 -13.64 -5.11 27.32
CA GLU A 175 -14.94 -4.58 27.69
C GLU A 175 -14.70 -3.18 28.24
N GLU A 176 -15.31 -2.22 27.56
CA GLU A 176 -15.42 -0.84 27.95
C GLU A 176 -16.16 -0.79 29.29
N SER A 177 -15.39 -0.88 30.38
CA SER A 177 -15.90 -0.76 31.74
C SER A 177 -16.27 0.69 31.99
N ALA A 178 -17.55 0.98 31.78
CA ALA A 178 -18.21 2.14 32.34
C ALA A 178 -17.98 2.16 33.87
N SER A 179 -17.23 3.15 34.34
CA SER A 179 -17.28 3.57 35.74
C SER A 179 -17.36 5.09 35.82
N ASP A 180 -18.60 5.53 35.98
CA ASP A 180 -19.05 6.49 36.99
C ASP A 180 -18.09 7.65 37.31
N THR A 181 -18.30 8.78 36.65
CA THR A 181 -18.04 10.08 37.28
C THR A 181 -19.35 10.87 37.30
N SER A 182 -19.81 11.09 38.54
CA SER A 182 -21.01 11.82 38.91
C SER A 182 -21.07 13.22 38.28
N ALA A 183 -22.18 13.48 37.58
CA ALA A 183 -22.58 14.82 37.18
C ALA A 183 -23.07 15.67 38.38
N PRO A 184 -22.82 16.99 38.43
CA PRO A 184 -23.78 17.94 38.96
C PRO A 184 -24.77 18.38 37.86
N PRO A 185 -26.03 18.69 38.19
CA PRO A 185 -27.05 18.99 37.19
C PRO A 185 -26.98 20.47 36.80
N ALA A 186 -26.95 20.79 35.51
CA ALA A 186 -27.48 22.05 34.98
C ALA A 186 -27.56 22.04 33.45
N ASP A 187 -28.79 22.20 32.97
CA ASP A 187 -29.21 22.81 31.70
C ASP A 187 -28.87 22.09 30.38
N SER A 188 -29.81 21.23 29.99
CA SER A 188 -29.97 20.69 28.65
C SER A 188 -30.34 21.81 27.67
N GLY A 189 -29.32 22.40 27.04
CA GLY A 189 -29.46 23.33 25.92
C GLY A 189 -28.36 23.09 24.89
N ASP A 190 -28.59 22.10 24.02
CA ASP A 190 -28.18 22.10 22.61
C ASP A 190 -26.72 22.49 22.22
N LEU A 191 -25.69 22.19 23.02
CA LEU A 191 -24.31 22.53 22.63
C LEU A 191 -23.74 21.58 21.55
N GLY A 192 -24.19 20.32 21.54
CA GLY A 192 -23.78 19.31 20.56
C GLY A 192 -24.33 19.57 19.16
N ALA A 193 -25.60 19.97 19.03
CA ALA A 193 -26.14 20.34 17.72
C ALA A 193 -25.66 21.73 17.28
N PHE A 194 -25.33 22.64 18.20
CA PHE A 194 -24.70 23.92 17.86
C PHE A 194 -23.25 23.77 17.38
N LEU A 195 -22.50 22.79 17.91
CA LEU A 195 -21.18 22.43 17.38
C LEU A 195 -21.29 21.68 16.04
N SER A 196 -22.31 20.84 15.83
CA SER A 196 -22.58 20.21 14.53
C SER A 196 -23.34 21.11 13.53
N ALA A 197 -23.75 22.31 13.93
CA ALA A 197 -24.47 23.23 13.06
C ALA A 197 -23.52 23.95 12.10
N GLY A 198 -23.56 23.55 10.84
CA GLY A 198 -22.83 24.20 9.76
C GLY A 198 -22.54 23.21 8.64
N ASP A 199 -22.14 23.74 7.49
CA ASP A 199 -21.59 22.93 6.42
C ASP A 199 -20.33 22.20 6.92
N ARG A 200 -20.40 20.87 6.97
CA ARG A 200 -19.32 19.95 7.41
C ARG A 200 -18.69 19.19 6.24
N THR A 201 -19.04 19.59 5.01
CA THR A 201 -18.53 18.96 3.80
C THR A 201 -17.02 19.19 3.69
N LEU A 202 -16.28 18.12 3.41
CA LEU A 202 -14.91 18.14 2.91
C LEU A 202 -14.96 17.65 1.46
N ASN A 203 -14.73 18.55 0.51
CA ASN A 203 -14.70 18.21 -0.90
C ASN A 203 -13.27 17.77 -1.25
N VAL A 204 -13.10 16.52 -1.63
CA VAL A 204 -11.80 15.93 -1.98
C VAL A 204 -11.75 15.76 -3.49
N PHE A 205 -10.91 16.53 -4.16
CA PHE A 205 -10.71 16.46 -5.60
C PHE A 205 -9.55 15.53 -5.91
N PHE A 206 -9.65 14.73 -6.97
CA PHE A 206 -8.53 13.91 -7.41
C PHE A 206 -8.12 14.15 -8.87
N GLY A 207 -6.81 14.20 -9.10
CA GLY A 207 -6.19 14.09 -10.42
C GLY A 207 -5.36 12.80 -10.45
N SER A 208 -5.69 11.85 -11.32
CA SER A 208 -5.01 10.56 -11.37
C SER A 208 -4.96 9.96 -12.77
N GLN A 209 -3.82 9.36 -13.14
CA GLN A 209 -3.69 8.57 -14.37
C GLN A 209 -3.89 7.07 -14.11
N SER A 210 -3.37 6.55 -12.99
CA SER A 210 -3.39 5.13 -12.64
C SER A 210 -4.40 4.76 -11.55
N GLY A 211 -5.22 5.72 -11.09
CA GLY A 211 -6.23 5.51 -10.03
C GLY A 211 -5.73 5.70 -8.59
N ASN A 212 -4.42 5.69 -8.33
CA ASN A 212 -3.88 5.78 -6.96
C ASN A 212 -4.35 7.02 -6.18
N SER A 213 -4.39 8.19 -6.85
CA SER A 213 -4.85 9.42 -6.23
C SER A 213 -6.36 9.45 -6.02
N GLU A 214 -7.12 8.75 -6.87
CA GLU A 214 -8.56 8.54 -6.69
C GLU A 214 -8.83 7.70 -5.44
N GLU A 215 -8.11 6.60 -5.26
CA GLU A 215 -8.25 5.75 -4.07
C GLU A 215 -7.88 6.49 -2.79
N LEU A 216 -6.77 7.24 -2.81
CA LEU A 216 -6.36 8.05 -1.68
C LEU A 216 -7.41 9.14 -1.36
N ALA A 217 -8.02 9.74 -2.38
CA ALA A 217 -9.11 10.69 -2.20
C ALA A 217 -10.36 10.03 -1.58
N ALA A 218 -10.74 8.83 -2.06
CA ALA A 218 -11.85 8.07 -1.50
C ALA A 218 -11.60 7.68 -0.03
N LYS A 219 -10.37 7.28 0.29
CA LYS A 219 -9.96 6.96 1.66
C LYS A 219 -9.97 8.18 2.57
N LEU A 220 -9.48 9.33 2.08
CA LEU A 220 -9.53 10.61 2.80
C LEU A 220 -10.97 11.03 3.09
N ALA A 221 -11.85 10.95 2.09
CA ALA A 221 -13.27 11.26 2.24
C ALA A 221 -13.97 10.35 3.26
N LYS A 222 -13.69 9.04 3.22
CA LYS A 222 -14.21 8.08 4.21
C LYS A 222 -13.74 8.38 5.63
N ASN A 223 -12.45 8.71 5.78
CA ASN A 223 -11.85 9.01 7.09
C ASN A 223 -12.26 10.38 7.65
N ALA A 224 -12.78 11.30 6.81
CA ALA A 224 -13.28 12.59 7.24
C ALA A 224 -14.35 12.48 8.35
N SER A 225 -15.14 11.41 8.33
CA SER A 225 -16.16 11.10 9.35
C SER A 225 -15.60 11.01 10.77
N GLN A 226 -14.35 10.56 10.93
CA GLN A 226 -13.67 10.48 12.23
C GLN A 226 -13.41 11.86 12.84
N TYR A 227 -13.40 12.90 12.00
CA TYR A 227 -13.20 14.29 12.39
C TYR A 227 -14.51 15.08 12.40
N GLY A 228 -15.66 14.41 12.32
CA GLY A 228 -16.98 15.04 12.25
C GLY A 228 -17.22 15.80 10.94
N MET A 229 -16.55 15.42 9.86
CA MET A 229 -16.75 15.95 8.51
C MET A 229 -17.44 14.93 7.61
N GLU A 230 -18.11 15.41 6.56
CA GLU A 230 -18.71 14.59 5.51
C GLU A 230 -17.86 14.70 4.24
N GLY A 231 -17.13 13.64 3.90
CA GLY A 231 -16.26 13.62 2.73
C GLY A 231 -17.04 13.39 1.44
N VAL A 232 -16.80 14.22 0.42
CA VAL A 232 -17.36 14.09 -0.93
C VAL A 232 -16.20 14.08 -1.92
N VAL A 233 -16.10 13.04 -2.75
CA VAL A 233 -15.04 12.90 -3.76
C VAL A 233 -15.50 13.51 -5.09
N HIS A 234 -14.63 14.27 -5.74
CA HIS A 234 -14.85 14.87 -7.05
C HIS A 234 -13.71 14.50 -8.00
N ASP A 235 -14.04 14.03 -9.20
CA ASP A 235 -13.10 14.00 -10.32
C ASP A 235 -12.83 15.45 -10.76
N MET A 236 -11.57 15.77 -11.05
CA MET A 236 -11.22 17.07 -11.61
C MET A 236 -11.68 17.23 -13.07
N ASP A 237 -11.93 16.13 -13.79
CA ASP A 237 -12.32 16.20 -15.20
C ASP A 237 -13.65 16.95 -15.36
N GLY A 238 -13.62 17.97 -16.21
CA GLY A 238 -14.77 18.82 -16.50
C GLY A 238 -15.32 19.61 -15.30
N PHE A 239 -14.63 19.66 -14.17
CA PHE A 239 -15.14 20.36 -12.99
C PHE A 239 -15.14 21.88 -13.18
N ASP A 240 -16.25 22.54 -12.83
CA ASP A 240 -16.35 23.99 -12.93
C ASP A 240 -15.68 24.68 -11.74
N ILE A 241 -14.61 25.44 -12.02
CA ILE A 241 -13.86 26.17 -11.00
C ILE A 241 -14.69 27.20 -10.23
N ASN A 242 -15.75 27.77 -10.83
CA ASN A 242 -16.62 28.71 -10.14
C ASN A 242 -17.45 28.02 -9.06
N SER A 243 -17.84 26.78 -9.31
CA SER A 243 -18.50 25.93 -8.32
C SER A 243 -17.55 25.60 -7.17
N MET A 244 -16.27 25.34 -7.48
CA MET A 244 -15.23 25.09 -6.47
C MET A 244 -15.03 26.30 -5.53
N ALA A 245 -15.10 27.53 -6.04
CA ALA A 245 -14.92 28.75 -5.24
C ALA A 245 -15.97 28.97 -4.14
N SER A 246 -17.12 28.31 -4.24
CA SER A 246 -18.16 28.34 -3.20
C SER A 246 -17.96 27.30 -2.10
N MET A 247 -17.04 26.35 -2.29
CA MET A 247 -16.77 25.28 -1.33
C MET A 247 -15.91 25.79 -0.18
N LYS A 248 -16.27 25.41 1.05
CA LYS A 248 -15.58 25.91 2.26
C LYS A 248 -14.32 25.13 2.60
N ARG A 249 -14.33 23.82 2.38
CA ARG A 249 -13.19 22.92 2.68
C ARG A 249 -12.92 22.07 1.47
N VAL A 250 -11.72 22.23 0.94
CA VAL A 250 -11.24 21.52 -0.24
C VAL A 250 -9.92 20.86 0.08
N ALA A 251 -9.82 19.57 -0.20
CA ALA A 251 -8.58 18.84 -0.29
C ALA A 251 -8.35 18.44 -1.75
N ILE A 252 -7.12 18.55 -2.21
CA ILE A 252 -6.72 18.13 -3.56
C ILE A 252 -5.70 17.00 -3.42
N VAL A 253 -5.98 15.87 -4.06
CA VAL A 253 -5.10 14.71 -4.15
C VAL A 253 -4.73 14.53 -5.61
N CYS A 254 -3.54 14.98 -6.01
CA CYS A 254 -3.11 14.92 -7.41
C CYS A 254 -1.78 14.18 -7.49
N SER A 255 -1.70 13.18 -8.36
CA SER A 255 -0.42 12.57 -8.74
C SER A 255 0.34 13.48 -9.71
N THR A 256 1.64 13.28 -9.86
CA THR A 256 2.41 13.88 -10.95
C THR A 256 3.15 12.79 -11.70
N TRP A 257 3.46 13.02 -12.97
CA TRP A 257 4.29 12.13 -13.78
C TRP A 257 5.42 12.90 -14.46
N GLY A 258 6.48 12.17 -14.85
CA GLY A 258 7.68 12.73 -15.48
C GLY A 258 8.34 13.83 -14.62
N GLU A 259 8.51 15.01 -15.20
CA GLU A 259 9.17 16.17 -14.58
C GLU A 259 8.23 17.02 -13.69
N GLY A 260 7.09 16.45 -13.26
CA GLY A 260 6.10 17.13 -12.42
C GLY A 260 4.84 17.58 -13.16
N GLU A 261 4.53 16.96 -14.30
CA GLU A 261 3.28 17.20 -15.03
C GLU A 261 2.10 16.60 -14.26
N MET A 262 0.95 17.26 -14.32
CA MET A 262 -0.29 16.73 -13.74
C MET A 262 -0.96 15.73 -14.69
N PRO A 263 -1.88 14.88 -14.19
CA PRO A 263 -2.61 13.93 -15.02
C PRO A 263 -3.63 14.65 -15.92
N ASP A 264 -3.97 14.02 -17.04
CA ASP A 264 -4.88 14.59 -18.05
C ASP A 264 -6.22 15.05 -17.46
N ASN A 265 -6.78 14.28 -16.53
CA ASN A 265 -8.07 14.60 -15.89
C ASN A 265 -8.00 15.86 -15.00
N ALA A 266 -6.80 16.30 -14.59
CA ALA A 266 -6.60 17.51 -13.80
C ALA A 266 -6.30 18.75 -14.67
N GLU A 267 -5.93 18.57 -15.94
CA GLU A 267 -5.37 19.64 -16.77
C GLU A 267 -6.35 20.81 -16.96
N ALA A 268 -7.60 20.52 -17.33
CA ALA A 268 -8.59 21.55 -17.61
C ALA A 268 -8.90 22.41 -16.37
N LEU A 269 -9.06 21.78 -15.20
CA LEU A 269 -9.32 22.48 -13.94
C LEU A 269 -8.10 23.32 -13.53
N TRP A 270 -6.89 22.81 -13.70
CA TRP A 270 -5.66 23.57 -13.45
C TRP A 270 -5.52 24.78 -14.37
N GLN A 271 -5.75 24.63 -15.68
CA GLN A 271 -5.69 25.75 -16.63
C GLN A 271 -6.69 26.85 -16.25
N ALA A 272 -7.90 26.46 -15.83
CA ALA A 272 -8.88 27.40 -15.33
C ALA A 272 -8.40 28.12 -14.05
N ALA A 273 -7.79 27.38 -13.11
CA ALA A 273 -7.26 27.91 -11.85
C ALA A 273 -6.05 28.84 -12.02
N ALA A 274 -5.19 28.55 -12.99
CA ALA A 274 -3.99 29.34 -13.27
C ALA A 274 -4.28 30.56 -14.16
N SER A 275 -5.51 30.72 -14.67
CA SER A 275 -5.88 31.83 -15.54
C SER A 275 -6.09 33.15 -14.79
N ASP A 276 -5.86 34.28 -15.45
CA ASP A 276 -6.11 35.62 -14.91
C ASP A 276 -7.59 35.86 -14.52
N GLY A 277 -8.51 35.04 -15.05
CA GLY A 277 -9.95 35.09 -14.79
C GLY A 277 -10.42 34.17 -13.66
N ALA A 278 -9.52 33.46 -12.98
CA ALA A 278 -9.88 32.52 -11.93
C ALA A 278 -10.65 33.20 -10.78
N PRO A 279 -11.71 32.55 -10.25
CA PRO A 279 -12.46 33.09 -9.12
C PRO A 279 -11.58 33.15 -7.87
N ARG A 280 -11.80 34.17 -7.04
CA ARG A 280 -11.11 34.26 -5.73
C ARG A 280 -11.70 33.22 -4.78
N MET A 281 -10.82 32.48 -4.12
CA MET A 281 -11.19 31.43 -3.17
C MET A 281 -11.33 31.96 -1.73
N ASP A 282 -11.85 33.19 -1.57
CA ASP A 282 -11.84 33.92 -0.29
C ASP A 282 -12.69 33.23 0.81
N GLY A 283 -13.51 32.23 0.45
CA GLY A 283 -14.33 31.43 1.35
C GLY A 283 -13.76 30.05 1.70
N MET A 284 -12.61 29.65 1.15
CA MET A 284 -11.95 28.38 1.46
C MET A 284 -11.09 28.47 2.72
N SER A 285 -11.17 27.44 3.58
CA SER A 285 -10.36 27.24 4.77
C SER A 285 -9.72 25.86 4.81
#